data_AF-A0A1F6HHE1-F1
#
_entry.id   AF-A0A1F6HHE1-F1
#
_cell.length_a   1.000
_cell.length_b   1.000
_cell.length_c   1.000
_cell.angle_alpha   90.00
_cell.angle_beta   90.00
_cell.angle_gamma   90.00
#
_symmetry.space_group_name_H-M   'P 1'
#
loop_
_entity.id
_entity.type
_entity.pdbx_description
1 polymer ?
#
loop_
_entity_poly.entity_id
_entity_poly.type
_entity_poly.pdbx_seq_one_letter_code
_entity_poly.pdbx_strand_id
1 'polypeptide(L)'
;MTAETEARIFDREKDRPISKRLLDDNWSLEATQNREAFRSAPYVWIVKNCPDARAQNGLPMNRCILIPGIAAENPNAPYGDMVDHKRTDATISLKHYDGVMLKPGIPPEGCGGEAAKRGFMTNNRVIGRLLDRYLDQAPQTTDPVASNLAMAKDLAQYTDKPVLAAFQDHRTTMIYPVAVFLDRGNEIISNIPDELLTQLIIDPKVLYATGLPTLDPIILPAHLPEFFDFNEQEVVKILRNPNFIGSTTTQNPEFLIFSTEKTPPKERYPHVLRQLGSYFYEHIPRIRATVDFSTIDNSAFATTIQQAEYPIEHIPSIKYILIEAPDLYHSNGFAKELISTMRSRKWGITRNGFELLIADSTKGKTKNVLEVSY
;
A
#
# COMPACT_ATOMS: atom_id res chain seq x y z
N MET A 1 -10.06 5.93 -31.85
CA MET A 1 -11.36 5.65 -31.21
C MET A 1 -11.77 6.89 -30.43
N THR A 2 -13.04 7.28 -30.44
CA THR A 2 -13.52 8.45 -29.68
C THR A 2 -13.86 8.04 -28.25
N ALA A 3 -13.78 8.97 -27.28
CA ALA A 3 -14.14 8.72 -25.87
C ALA A 3 -15.58 8.18 -25.68
N GLU A 4 -16.50 8.55 -26.58
CA GLU A 4 -17.87 7.99 -26.61
C GLU A 4 -17.92 6.52 -27.03
N THR A 5 -16.97 6.07 -27.85
CA THR A 5 -16.90 4.65 -28.29
C THR A 5 -16.38 3.77 -27.15
N GLU A 6 -15.39 4.25 -26.39
CA GLU A 6 -14.90 3.55 -25.19
C GLU A 6 -15.96 3.47 -24.09
N ALA A 7 -16.72 4.55 -23.86
CA ALA A 7 -17.80 4.56 -22.87
C ALA A 7 -18.93 3.57 -23.21
N ARG A 8 -19.30 3.43 -24.49
CA ARG A 8 -20.34 2.49 -24.94
C ARG A 8 -19.92 1.01 -24.89
N ILE A 9 -18.63 0.72 -25.05
CA ILE A 9 -18.10 -0.65 -24.87
C ILE A 9 -18.11 -1.01 -23.38
N PHE A 10 -17.68 -0.08 -22.51
CA PHE A 10 -17.72 -0.27 -21.05
C PHE A 10 -19.14 -0.53 -20.50
N ASP A 11 -20.16 0.15 -21.01
CA ASP A 11 -21.54 -0.05 -20.55
C ASP A 11 -22.13 -1.42 -20.94
N ARG A 12 -21.68 -2.05 -22.04
CA ARG A 12 -22.07 -3.43 -22.40
C ARG A 12 -21.33 -4.50 -21.61
N GLU A 13 -20.21 -4.15 -20.96
CA GLU A 13 -19.42 -5.10 -20.16
C GLU A 13 -19.86 -5.20 -18.69
N LYS A 14 -20.70 -4.27 -18.20
CA LYS A 14 -21.17 -4.27 -16.80
C LYS A 14 -22.00 -5.50 -16.44
N ASP A 15 -22.65 -6.13 -17.41
CA ASP A 15 -23.49 -7.32 -17.20
C ASP A 15 -22.68 -8.64 -17.14
N ARG A 16 -21.37 -8.60 -17.41
CA ARG A 16 -20.50 -9.78 -17.33
C ARG A 16 -20.09 -10.03 -15.87
N PRO A 17 -20.00 -11.31 -15.44
CA PRO A 17 -19.47 -11.65 -14.12
C PRO A 17 -18.11 -10.98 -13.88
N ILE A 18 -17.90 -10.45 -12.68
CA ILE A 18 -16.68 -9.69 -12.36
C ILE A 18 -15.42 -10.55 -12.52
N SER A 19 -15.53 -11.85 -12.21
CA SER A 19 -14.49 -12.85 -12.41
C SER A 19 -13.97 -12.86 -13.86
N LYS A 20 -14.88 -12.84 -14.83
CA LYS A 20 -14.56 -12.83 -16.26
C LYS A 20 -13.98 -11.49 -16.70
N ARG A 21 -14.46 -10.38 -16.14
CA ARG A 21 -13.94 -9.03 -16.44
C ARG A 21 -12.49 -8.86 -15.95
N LEU A 22 -12.20 -9.30 -14.73
CA LEU A 22 -10.84 -9.29 -14.17
C LEU A 22 -9.89 -10.17 -14.98
N LEU A 23 -10.33 -11.37 -15.37
CA LEU A 23 -9.54 -12.26 -16.20
C LEU A 23 -9.21 -11.58 -17.54
N ASP A 24 -10.23 -11.15 -18.29
CA ASP A 24 -10.03 -10.52 -19.61
C ASP A 24 -9.15 -9.27 -19.52
N ASP A 25 -9.36 -8.42 -18.50
CA ASP A 25 -8.57 -7.21 -18.29
C ASP A 25 -7.10 -7.54 -18.05
N ASN A 26 -6.80 -8.56 -17.24
CA ASN A 26 -5.42 -8.99 -17.02
C ASN A 26 -4.75 -9.55 -18.27
N TRP A 27 -5.52 -10.04 -19.24
CA TRP A 27 -5.01 -10.48 -20.54
C TRP A 27 -5.09 -9.40 -21.63
N SER A 28 -5.55 -8.20 -21.30
CA SER A 28 -5.61 -7.10 -22.26
C SER A 28 -4.22 -6.72 -22.79
N LEU A 29 -4.20 -6.05 -23.94
CA LEU A 29 -2.97 -5.53 -24.54
C LEU A 29 -2.28 -4.55 -23.59
N GLU A 30 -3.03 -3.64 -22.98
CA GLU A 30 -2.52 -2.65 -22.03
C GLU A 30 -1.89 -3.31 -20.80
N ALA A 31 -2.57 -4.26 -20.16
CA ALA A 31 -2.02 -4.99 -19.02
C ALA A 31 -0.74 -5.76 -19.39
N THR A 32 -0.67 -6.29 -20.62
CA THR A 32 0.53 -6.96 -21.13
C THR A 32 1.69 -5.99 -21.32
N GLN A 33 1.44 -4.83 -21.94
CA GLN A 33 2.44 -3.77 -22.11
C GLN A 33 2.94 -3.23 -20.77
N ASN A 34 2.04 -3.00 -19.81
CA ASN A 34 2.37 -2.53 -18.46
C ASN A 34 3.30 -3.52 -17.74
N ARG A 35 3.01 -4.82 -17.80
CA ARG A 35 3.89 -5.85 -17.23
C ARG A 35 5.23 -5.94 -17.94
N GLU A 36 5.27 -5.79 -19.26
CA GLU A 36 6.51 -5.79 -20.03
C GLU A 36 7.37 -4.58 -19.67
N ALA A 37 6.78 -3.39 -19.54
CA ALA A 37 7.44 -2.19 -19.06
C ALA A 37 8.02 -2.41 -17.64
N PHE A 38 7.23 -2.96 -16.72
CA PHE A 38 7.68 -3.28 -15.36
C PHE A 38 8.84 -4.29 -15.32
N ARG A 39 8.78 -5.34 -16.16
CA ARG A 39 9.83 -6.37 -16.24
C ARG A 39 11.12 -5.85 -16.88
N SER A 40 11.00 -4.98 -17.88
CA SER A 40 12.13 -4.40 -18.60
C SER A 40 12.73 -3.17 -17.92
N ALA A 41 12.05 -2.60 -16.92
CA ALA A 41 12.57 -1.49 -16.14
C ALA A 41 13.96 -1.84 -15.56
N PRO A 42 14.98 -1.00 -15.75
CA PRO A 42 16.35 -1.29 -15.32
C PRO A 42 16.44 -1.49 -13.81
N TYR A 43 15.59 -0.76 -13.08
CA TYR A 43 15.46 -0.82 -11.64
C TYR A 43 13.99 -0.62 -11.22
N VAL A 44 13.72 -0.80 -9.93
CA VAL A 44 12.43 -0.56 -9.28
C VAL A 44 12.61 0.14 -7.94
N TRP A 45 11.60 0.88 -7.50
CA TRP A 45 11.48 1.38 -6.13
C TRP A 45 10.62 0.43 -5.31
N ILE A 46 11.07 0.13 -4.10
CA ILE A 46 10.24 -0.57 -3.13
C ILE A 46 9.50 0.50 -2.34
N VAL A 47 8.17 0.49 -2.35
CA VAL A 47 7.37 1.49 -1.63
C VAL A 47 6.58 0.80 -0.53
N LYS A 48 6.98 1.03 0.72
CA LYS A 48 6.23 0.59 1.89
C LYS A 48 5.21 1.67 2.24
N ASN A 49 3.93 1.39 2.02
CA ASN A 49 2.87 2.38 2.10
C ASN A 49 1.67 1.90 2.90
N CYS A 50 0.73 2.81 3.20
CA CYS A 50 -0.56 2.41 3.73
C CYS A 50 -1.41 1.77 2.63
N PRO A 51 -2.19 0.71 2.91
CA PRO A 51 -3.12 0.13 1.96
C PRO A 51 -4.30 1.05 1.62
N ASP A 52 -4.45 2.20 2.31
CA ASP A 52 -5.43 3.24 2.00
C ASP A 52 -5.42 3.51 0.49
N ALA A 53 -6.60 3.37 -0.12
CA ALA A 53 -6.74 3.43 -1.57
C ALA A 53 -6.27 4.78 -2.18
N ARG A 54 -6.20 5.84 -1.36
CA ARG A 54 -5.69 7.15 -1.76
C ARG A 54 -4.17 7.24 -1.72
N ALA A 55 -3.53 6.47 -0.83
CA ALA A 55 -2.08 6.45 -0.61
C ALA A 55 -1.30 5.77 -1.76
N GLN A 56 -2.00 5.34 -2.80
CA GLN A 56 -1.45 4.71 -4.00
C GLN A 56 -1.54 5.64 -5.22
N ASN A 57 -2.33 6.71 -5.14
CA ASN A 57 -2.43 7.65 -6.25
C ASN A 57 -1.09 8.39 -6.43
N GLY A 58 -0.75 8.81 -7.64
CA GLY A 58 0.49 9.58 -7.88
C GLY A 58 1.79 8.77 -7.85
N LEU A 59 1.76 7.47 -7.54
CA LEU A 59 2.95 6.62 -7.60
C LEU A 59 3.25 6.16 -9.04
N PRO A 60 4.54 6.08 -9.45
CA PRO A 60 4.94 5.46 -10.71
C PRO A 60 4.82 3.93 -10.66
N MET A 61 3.58 3.44 -10.75
CA MET A 61 3.24 2.02 -10.54
C MET A 61 4.00 1.04 -11.45
N ASN A 62 4.37 1.47 -12.66
CA ASN A 62 5.19 0.66 -13.57
C ASN A 62 6.65 0.49 -13.13
N ARG A 63 7.10 1.18 -12.06
CA ARG A 63 8.43 1.05 -11.46
C ARG A 63 8.40 0.81 -9.95
N CYS A 64 7.22 0.63 -9.34
CA CYS A 64 7.08 0.42 -7.91
C CYS A 64 6.66 -1.01 -7.58
N ILE A 65 7.30 -1.60 -6.57
CA ILE A 65 6.76 -2.75 -5.84
C ILE A 65 6.16 -2.22 -4.55
N LEU A 66 4.87 -2.46 -4.32
CA LEU A 66 4.17 -1.99 -3.13
C LEU A 66 4.26 -3.03 -2.01
N ILE A 67 4.59 -2.58 -0.81
CA ILE A 67 4.51 -3.33 0.44
C ILE A 67 3.53 -2.62 1.38
N PRO A 68 2.22 -2.77 1.14
CA PRO A 68 1.21 -2.11 1.94
C PRO A 68 1.11 -2.74 3.33
N GLY A 69 1.00 -1.90 4.36
CA GLY A 69 0.64 -2.30 5.72
C GLY A 69 -0.14 -1.19 6.43
N ILE A 70 -0.99 -1.52 7.40
CA ILE A 70 -1.79 -0.51 8.11
C ILE A 70 -0.87 0.57 8.71
N ALA A 71 -1.18 1.85 8.48
CA ALA A 71 -0.28 2.97 8.81
C ALA A 71 1.13 2.90 8.18
N ALA A 72 1.22 2.22 7.02
CA ALA A 72 2.46 1.86 6.35
C ALA A 72 3.36 0.89 7.13
N GLU A 73 2.88 0.30 8.23
CA GLU A 73 3.69 -0.58 9.06
C GLU A 73 3.48 -2.07 8.74
N ASN A 74 4.58 -2.79 8.64
CA ASN A 74 4.64 -4.24 8.49
C ASN A 74 6.01 -4.70 9.01
N PRO A 75 6.17 -5.95 9.46
CA PRO A 75 7.50 -6.48 9.76
C PRO A 75 8.42 -6.32 8.56
N ASN A 76 9.64 -5.80 8.77
CA ASN A 76 10.61 -5.58 7.70
C ASN A 76 11.33 -6.86 7.29
N ALA A 77 11.54 -7.78 8.24
CA ALA A 77 12.31 -9.01 8.04
C ALA A 77 11.88 -9.85 6.81
N PRO A 78 10.57 -10.07 6.52
CA PRO A 78 10.15 -10.83 5.34
C PRO A 78 10.52 -10.18 3.99
N TYR A 79 10.93 -8.92 3.99
CA TYR A 79 11.21 -8.13 2.80
C TYR A 79 12.70 -7.78 2.63
N GLY A 80 13.57 -8.22 3.55
CA GLY A 80 15.02 -7.94 3.53
C GLY A 80 15.69 -8.23 2.19
N ASP A 81 15.51 -9.44 1.66
CA ASP A 81 16.06 -9.84 0.35
C ASP A 81 15.57 -8.96 -0.80
N MET A 82 14.36 -8.42 -0.70
CA MET A 82 13.77 -7.59 -1.74
C MET A 82 14.29 -6.16 -1.69
N VAL A 83 14.50 -5.59 -0.49
CA VAL A 83 15.06 -4.24 -0.36
C VAL A 83 16.51 -4.21 -0.83
N ASP A 84 17.28 -5.27 -0.61
CA ASP A 84 18.69 -5.33 -1.03
C ASP A 84 18.88 -5.84 -2.47
N HIS A 85 17.86 -6.45 -3.08
CA HIS A 85 17.94 -7.05 -4.42
C HIS A 85 18.54 -6.11 -5.47
N LYS A 86 19.47 -6.57 -6.32
CA LYS A 86 20.20 -5.76 -7.32
C LYS A 86 19.39 -4.81 -8.23
N ARG A 87 18.09 -5.10 -8.47
CA ARG A 87 17.19 -4.24 -9.24
C ARG A 87 16.48 -3.17 -8.40
N THR A 88 16.51 -3.27 -7.08
CA THR A 88 15.99 -2.22 -6.20
C THR A 88 16.96 -1.06 -6.26
N ASP A 89 16.45 0.13 -6.56
CA ASP A 89 17.22 1.37 -6.58
C ASP A 89 17.21 2.05 -5.21
N ALA A 90 16.02 2.26 -4.67
CA ALA A 90 15.79 2.79 -3.34
C ALA A 90 14.53 2.16 -2.70
N THR A 91 14.45 2.25 -1.38
CA THR A 91 13.25 1.88 -0.62
C THR A 91 12.61 3.15 -0.05
N ILE A 92 11.30 3.27 -0.16
CA ILE A 92 10.54 4.46 0.22
C ILE A 92 9.53 4.05 1.28
N SER A 93 9.74 4.57 2.47
CA SER A 93 8.83 4.51 3.61
C SER A 93 7.82 5.65 3.47
N LEU A 94 6.66 5.35 2.88
CA LEU A 94 5.67 6.34 2.47
C LEU A 94 4.46 6.33 3.41
N LYS A 95 4.39 7.35 4.27
CA LYS A 95 3.19 7.65 5.02
C LYS A 95 2.33 8.68 4.30
N HIS A 96 1.15 8.97 4.83
CA HIS A 96 0.22 9.91 4.23
C HIS A 96 -0.51 10.74 5.28
N TYR A 97 -1.10 11.85 4.85
CA TYR A 97 -1.94 12.72 5.65
C TYR A 97 -3.10 13.29 4.83
N ASP A 98 -4.12 13.83 5.48
CA ASP A 98 -5.37 14.27 4.83
C ASP A 98 -5.27 15.59 4.03
N GLY A 99 -4.18 16.35 4.18
CA GLY A 99 -3.94 17.64 3.54
C GLY A 99 -4.86 18.80 3.98
N VAL A 100 -5.76 18.59 4.94
CA VAL A 100 -6.70 19.62 5.42
C VAL A 100 -6.17 20.30 6.69
N MET A 101 -5.43 19.58 7.52
CA MET A 101 -5.13 19.97 8.90
C MET A 101 -3.64 20.22 9.20
N LEU A 102 -2.79 20.53 8.20
CA LEU A 102 -1.41 20.93 8.49
C LEU A 102 -1.39 22.25 9.26
N LYS A 103 -1.07 22.17 10.55
CA LYS A 103 -0.98 23.32 11.45
C LYS A 103 0.39 23.33 12.13
N PRO A 104 1.04 24.50 12.25
CA PRO A 104 2.27 24.63 13.02
C PRO A 104 2.14 24.06 14.44
N GLY A 105 3.11 23.24 14.83
CA GLY A 105 3.22 22.60 16.14
C GLY A 105 2.26 21.45 16.41
N ILE A 106 1.50 20.98 15.41
CA ILE A 106 0.51 19.90 15.54
C ILE A 106 0.86 18.77 14.56
N PRO A 107 0.92 17.50 15.02
CA PRO A 107 1.12 16.37 14.12
C PRO A 107 0.02 16.30 13.05
N PRO A 108 0.36 15.92 11.80
CA PRO A 108 -0.62 15.69 10.77
C PRO A 108 -1.58 14.56 11.13
N GLU A 109 -2.81 14.64 10.62
CA GLU A 109 -3.84 13.60 10.77
C GLU A 109 -4.23 13.03 9.40
N GLY A 110 -5.09 12.01 9.39
CA GLY A 110 -5.64 11.43 8.16
C GLY A 110 -5.28 9.97 7.92
N CYS A 111 -4.43 9.36 8.76
CA CYS A 111 -4.19 7.93 8.75
C CYS A 111 -5.14 7.18 9.70
N GLY A 112 -6.02 6.35 9.13
CA GLY A 112 -6.96 5.54 9.91
C GLY A 112 -6.28 4.54 10.86
N GLY A 113 -5.12 3.99 10.46
CA GLY A 113 -4.33 3.07 11.29
C GLY A 113 -3.70 3.75 12.51
N GLU A 114 -3.16 4.96 12.33
CA GLU A 114 -2.61 5.75 13.45
C GLU A 114 -3.71 6.24 14.39
N ALA A 115 -4.87 6.64 13.86
CA ALA A 115 -6.04 6.98 14.66
C ALA A 115 -6.52 5.76 15.49
N ALA A 116 -6.52 4.57 14.90
CA ALA A 116 -6.84 3.33 15.59
C ALA A 116 -5.81 3.02 16.71
N LYS A 117 -4.51 3.17 16.45
CA LYS A 117 -3.46 3.03 17.49
C LYS A 117 -3.67 4.02 18.63
N ARG A 118 -3.94 5.29 18.32
CA ARG A 118 -4.19 6.33 19.32
C ARG A 118 -5.36 5.93 20.23
N GLY A 119 -6.48 5.48 19.65
CA GLY A 119 -7.62 4.97 20.40
C GLY A 119 -7.32 3.72 21.23
N PHE A 120 -6.53 2.79 20.69
CA PHE A 120 -6.07 1.58 21.40
C PHE A 120 -5.23 1.92 22.64
N MET A 121 -4.35 2.91 22.54
CA MET A 121 -3.50 3.36 23.66
C MET A 121 -4.29 4.10 24.76
N THR A 122 -5.38 4.78 24.41
CA THR A 122 -6.16 5.59 25.39
C THR A 122 -7.26 4.81 26.11
N ASN A 123 -7.83 3.76 25.52
CA ASN A 123 -9.10 3.16 25.99
C ASN A 123 -8.97 1.89 26.85
N ASN A 124 -7.84 1.67 27.55
CA ASN A 124 -7.49 0.42 28.26
C ASN A 124 -7.47 -0.81 27.33
N ARG A 125 -6.28 -1.39 27.16
CA ARG A 125 -5.97 -2.49 26.22
C ARG A 125 -6.82 -3.75 26.44
N VAL A 126 -8.04 -3.79 25.91
CA VAL A 126 -8.79 -5.04 25.79
C VAL A 126 -8.41 -5.67 24.46
N ILE A 127 -7.38 -6.52 24.47
CA ILE A 127 -6.92 -7.26 23.28
C ILE A 127 -7.95 -8.33 22.93
N GLY A 128 -9.03 -7.94 22.25
CA GLY A 128 -10.11 -8.83 21.83
C GLY A 128 -10.13 -9.08 20.32
N ARG A 129 -9.79 -8.07 19.53
CA ARG A 129 -9.84 -8.07 18.06
C ARG A 129 -8.49 -8.47 17.46
N LEU A 130 -8.48 -8.93 16.20
CA LEU A 130 -7.24 -9.25 15.50
C LEU A 130 -6.46 -7.98 15.17
N LEU A 131 -7.17 -6.90 14.83
CA LEU A 131 -6.62 -5.57 14.68
C LEU A 131 -5.92 -5.10 15.97
N ASP A 132 -6.47 -5.37 17.15
CA ASP A 132 -5.82 -4.99 18.42
C ASP A 132 -4.46 -5.68 18.61
N ARG A 133 -4.33 -6.94 18.16
CA ARG A 133 -3.04 -7.67 18.21
C ARG A 133 -2.01 -7.05 17.29
N TYR A 134 -2.45 -6.64 16.10
CA TYR A 134 -1.61 -5.90 15.18
C TYR A 134 -1.23 -4.53 15.77
N LEU A 135 -2.21 -3.80 16.31
CA LEU A 135 -2.03 -2.49 16.94
C LEU A 135 -1.14 -2.52 18.18
N ASP A 136 -1.04 -3.64 18.90
CA ASP A 136 -0.09 -3.79 20.01
C ASP A 136 1.37 -3.81 19.49
N GLN A 137 1.58 -4.34 18.29
CA GLN A 137 2.90 -4.48 17.66
C GLN A 137 3.29 -3.26 16.80
N ALA A 138 2.33 -2.64 16.11
CA ALA A 138 2.54 -1.55 15.15
C ALA A 138 1.28 -0.69 14.97
N PRO A 139 1.36 0.64 14.81
CA PRO A 139 2.56 1.45 14.83
C PRO A 139 3.22 1.59 16.20
N GLN A 140 4.54 1.75 16.25
CA GLN A 140 5.30 1.84 17.51
C GLN A 140 4.97 3.10 18.32
N THR A 141 4.70 4.21 17.62
CA THR A 141 4.32 5.50 18.20
C THR A 141 3.08 6.04 17.49
N THR A 142 2.35 6.94 18.16
CA THR A 142 1.19 7.63 17.58
C THR A 142 1.58 8.88 16.80
N ASP A 143 2.86 9.29 16.84
CA ASP A 143 3.36 10.38 16.02
C ASP A 143 3.75 9.87 14.61
N PRO A 144 3.15 10.42 13.54
CA PRO A 144 3.34 9.93 12.19
C PRO A 144 4.79 10.02 11.71
N VAL A 145 5.44 11.17 11.88
CA VAL A 145 6.81 11.41 11.41
C VAL A 145 7.80 10.56 12.19
N ALA A 146 7.68 10.53 13.53
CA ALA A 146 8.55 9.71 14.36
C ALA A 146 8.45 8.22 13.99
N SER A 147 7.24 7.69 13.79
CA SER A 147 7.06 6.30 13.35
C SER A 147 7.60 6.07 11.94
N ASN A 148 7.43 7.02 11.00
CA ASN A 148 7.98 6.87 9.65
C ASN A 148 9.52 6.83 9.66
N LEU A 149 10.15 7.70 10.46
CA LEU A 149 11.61 7.74 10.62
C LEU A 149 12.13 6.46 11.27
N ALA A 150 11.47 5.97 12.33
CA ALA A 150 11.83 4.70 12.97
C ALA A 150 11.76 3.54 11.97
N MET A 151 10.69 3.50 11.16
CA MET A 151 10.50 2.47 10.14
C MET A 151 11.55 2.54 9.03
N ALA A 152 11.83 3.73 8.50
CA ALA A 152 12.85 3.94 7.47
C ALA A 152 14.24 3.57 8.00
N LYS A 153 14.56 3.94 9.25
CA LYS A 153 15.81 3.56 9.91
C LYS A 153 15.95 2.05 10.08
N ASP A 154 14.88 1.37 10.52
CA ASP A 154 14.88 -0.10 10.66
C ASP A 154 15.05 -0.78 9.29
N LEU A 155 14.38 -0.29 8.26
CA LEU A 155 14.54 -0.77 6.87
C LEU A 155 15.98 -0.58 6.36
N ALA A 156 16.61 0.55 6.68
CA ALA A 156 17.97 0.85 6.24
C ALA A 156 18.98 -0.20 6.71
N GLN A 157 18.77 -0.85 7.87
CA GLN A 157 19.68 -1.88 8.37
C GLN A 157 19.85 -3.09 7.43
N TYR A 158 18.91 -3.28 6.50
CA TYR A 158 18.89 -4.41 5.56
C TYR A 158 19.54 -4.12 4.21
N THR A 159 19.97 -2.88 3.93
CA THR A 159 20.52 -2.54 2.61
C THR A 159 21.51 -1.37 2.66
N ASP A 160 22.47 -1.38 1.73
CA ASP A 160 23.40 -0.27 1.51
C ASP A 160 22.81 0.82 0.58
N LYS A 161 21.56 0.63 0.12
CA LYS A 161 20.86 1.55 -0.78
C LYS A 161 20.10 2.63 -0.03
N PRO A 162 19.78 3.76 -0.68
CA PRO A 162 18.98 4.80 -0.06
C PRO A 162 17.63 4.30 0.45
N VAL A 163 17.32 4.62 1.71
CA VAL A 163 15.99 4.45 2.28
C VAL A 163 15.42 5.82 2.61
N LEU A 164 14.34 6.19 1.93
CA LEU A 164 13.69 7.50 2.04
C LEU A 164 12.47 7.39 2.97
N ALA A 165 12.39 8.25 3.98
CA ALA A 165 11.14 8.57 4.67
C ALA A 165 10.44 9.71 3.93
N ALA A 166 9.19 9.48 3.50
CA ALA A 166 8.39 10.45 2.78
C ALA A 166 6.94 10.45 3.22
N PHE A 167 6.23 11.54 2.91
CA PHE A 167 4.82 11.71 3.18
C PHE A 167 4.05 12.11 1.94
N GLN A 168 2.88 11.52 1.74
CA GLN A 168 1.96 11.88 0.70
C GLN A 168 0.80 12.72 1.23
N ASP A 169 0.51 13.81 0.55
CA ASP A 169 -0.74 14.56 0.73
C ASP A 169 -1.87 13.87 -0.04
N HIS A 170 -2.94 13.44 0.65
CA HIS A 170 -4.09 12.84 -0.02
C HIS A 170 -4.84 13.76 -0.96
N ARG A 171 -4.80 15.09 -0.76
CA ARG A 171 -5.57 16.04 -1.59
C ARG A 171 -4.91 16.26 -2.94
N THR A 172 -3.59 16.36 -2.94
CA THR A 172 -2.81 16.65 -4.14
C THR A 172 -2.15 15.41 -4.71
N THR A 173 -2.02 14.34 -3.92
CA THR A 173 -1.23 13.12 -4.19
C THR A 173 0.28 13.36 -4.28
N MET A 174 0.71 14.59 -3.98
CA MET A 174 2.10 15.01 -3.97
C MET A 174 2.86 14.33 -2.83
N ILE A 175 4.07 13.88 -3.10
CA ILE A 175 4.96 13.23 -2.15
C ILE A 175 6.09 14.18 -1.76
N TYR A 176 6.30 14.32 -0.45
CA TYR A 176 7.31 15.19 0.12
C TYR A 176 8.36 14.34 0.87
N PRO A 177 9.65 14.49 0.57
CA PRO A 177 10.72 13.82 1.29
C PRO A 177 10.88 14.42 2.69
N VAL A 178 11.24 13.61 3.69
CA VAL A 178 11.45 14.04 5.08
C VAL A 178 12.86 13.73 5.57
N ALA A 179 13.37 12.53 5.28
CA ALA A 179 14.72 12.13 5.63
C ALA A 179 15.20 11.01 4.70
N VAL A 180 16.50 10.95 4.44
CA VAL A 180 17.14 9.85 3.71
C VAL A 180 18.15 9.17 4.62
N PHE A 181 18.07 7.84 4.69
CA PHE A 181 18.98 6.98 5.42
C PHE A 181 19.92 6.30 4.42
N LEU A 182 21.22 6.37 4.70
CA LEU A 182 22.31 5.83 3.89
C LEU A 182 23.21 4.96 4.78
N ASP A 183 24.09 4.17 4.15
CA ASP A 183 25.07 3.33 4.83
C ASP A 183 24.47 2.50 5.98
N ARG A 184 23.46 1.68 5.65
CA ARG A 184 22.71 0.86 6.61
C ARG A 184 22.05 1.64 7.76
N GLY A 185 21.79 2.93 7.55
CA GLY A 185 21.22 3.83 8.55
C GLY A 185 22.24 4.50 9.46
N ASN A 186 23.54 4.40 9.17
CA ASN A 186 24.60 5.13 9.88
C ASN A 186 24.65 6.60 9.49
N GLU A 187 24.26 6.92 8.26
CA GLU A 187 24.19 8.30 7.76
C GLU A 187 22.72 8.69 7.53
N ILE A 188 22.37 9.90 7.97
CA ILE A 188 21.02 10.45 7.83
C ILE A 188 21.12 11.85 7.23
N ILE A 189 20.43 12.08 6.11
CA ILE A 189 20.21 13.41 5.54
C ILE A 189 18.81 13.85 5.98
N SER A 190 18.71 14.91 6.78
CA SER A 190 17.43 15.42 7.30
C SER A 190 17.53 16.91 7.65
N ASN A 191 16.39 17.60 7.61
CA ASN A 191 16.23 18.95 8.17
C ASN A 191 15.78 18.92 9.65
N ILE A 192 15.60 17.71 10.21
CA ILE A 192 15.23 17.49 11.60
C ILE A 192 16.50 17.49 12.46
N PRO A 193 16.56 18.25 13.58
CA PRO A 193 17.70 18.23 14.49
C PRO A 193 18.06 16.81 14.98
N ASP A 194 19.36 16.48 14.99
CA ASP A 194 19.90 15.16 15.40
C ASP A 194 19.43 14.71 16.79
N GLU A 195 19.26 15.66 17.69
CA GLU A 195 18.76 15.46 19.06
C GLU A 195 17.34 14.86 19.07
N LEU A 196 16.51 15.20 18.07
CA LEU A 196 15.16 14.66 17.93
C LEU A 196 15.14 13.30 17.22
N LEU A 197 16.12 13.04 16.33
CA LEU A 197 16.25 11.77 15.62
C LEU A 197 16.70 10.61 16.54
N THR A 198 17.40 10.92 17.62
CA THR A 198 17.96 9.93 18.54
C THR A 198 17.00 9.48 19.63
N GLN A 199 16.04 10.32 20.03
CA GLN A 199 15.20 10.05 21.21
C GLN A 199 13.89 9.30 20.90
N LEU A 200 13.43 9.24 19.64
CA LEU A 200 12.14 8.64 19.18
C LEU A 200 10.87 9.10 19.93
N ILE A 201 11.01 9.90 20.98
CA ILE A 201 9.99 10.67 21.68
C ILE A 201 10.25 12.11 21.28
N ILE A 202 9.48 12.60 20.32
CA ILE A 202 9.68 13.92 19.75
C ILE A 202 8.58 14.83 20.29
N ASP A 203 8.94 16.01 20.81
CA ASP A 203 7.96 17.06 21.11
C ASP A 203 7.36 17.58 19.79
N PRO A 204 6.06 17.36 19.52
CA PRO A 204 5.43 17.82 18.29
C PRO A 204 5.53 19.33 18.08
N LYS A 205 5.57 20.12 19.15
CA LYS A 205 5.68 21.58 19.04
C LYS A 205 7.00 22.00 18.40
N VAL A 206 8.05 21.21 18.61
CA VAL A 206 9.37 21.46 18.04
C VAL A 206 9.44 20.90 16.62
N LEU A 207 9.05 19.64 16.42
CA LEU A 207 9.14 18.96 15.12
C LEU A 207 8.29 19.62 14.04
N TYR A 208 7.08 20.03 14.39
CA TYR A 208 6.12 20.60 13.46
C TYR A 208 6.05 22.13 13.53
N ALA A 209 7.01 22.80 14.18
CA ALA A 209 6.98 24.25 14.41
C ALA A 209 6.71 25.07 13.13
N THR A 210 7.17 24.58 11.98
CA THR A 210 6.99 25.19 10.65
C THR A 210 6.08 24.39 9.72
N GLY A 211 5.37 23.39 10.23
CA GLY A 211 4.59 22.42 9.44
C GLY A 211 5.29 21.07 9.34
N LEU A 212 5.00 20.29 8.29
CA LEU A 212 5.66 19.01 8.07
C LEU A 212 7.16 19.24 7.76
N PRO A 213 8.10 18.59 8.46
CA PRO A 213 9.52 18.76 8.18
C PRO A 213 9.83 18.10 6.84
N THR A 214 10.09 18.90 5.81
CA THR A 214 10.36 18.43 4.45
C THR A 214 11.79 18.75 4.04
N LEU A 215 12.39 17.85 3.27
CA LEU A 215 13.67 18.07 2.59
C LEU A 215 13.43 18.79 1.26
N ASP A 216 14.41 19.60 0.87
CA ASP A 216 14.48 20.07 -0.51
C ASP A 216 14.87 18.89 -1.42
N PRO A 217 14.13 18.59 -2.50
CA PRO A 217 14.51 17.56 -3.46
C PRO A 217 15.94 17.70 -4.01
N ILE A 218 16.51 18.92 -4.02
CA ILE A 218 17.87 19.20 -4.53
C ILE A 218 18.96 18.50 -3.71
N ILE A 219 18.74 18.28 -2.41
CA ILE A 219 19.73 17.65 -1.52
C ILE A 219 19.61 16.12 -1.47
N LEU A 220 18.69 15.54 -2.23
CA LEU A 220 18.51 14.10 -2.30
C LEU A 220 19.63 13.45 -3.13
N PRO A 221 20.02 12.20 -2.80
CA PRO A 221 20.87 11.38 -3.66
C PRO A 221 20.40 11.38 -5.11
N ALA A 222 21.34 11.41 -6.07
CA ALA A 222 21.12 11.70 -7.49
C ALA A 222 20.03 10.86 -8.21
N HIS A 223 19.64 9.71 -7.68
CA HIS A 223 18.63 8.81 -8.27
C HIS A 223 17.22 8.99 -7.69
N LEU A 224 17.07 9.63 -6.53
CA LEU A 224 15.77 9.90 -5.92
C LEU A 224 14.97 11.03 -6.60
N PRO A 225 15.56 12.10 -7.15
CA PRO A 225 14.80 13.12 -7.88
C PRO A 225 13.91 12.56 -9.00
N GLU A 226 14.37 11.52 -9.72
CA GLU A 226 13.56 10.88 -10.78
C GLU A 226 12.23 10.34 -10.24
N PHE A 227 12.18 9.82 -9.00
CA PHE A 227 10.93 9.37 -8.37
C PHE A 227 9.94 10.52 -8.18
N PHE A 228 10.43 11.69 -7.75
CA PHE A 228 9.59 12.88 -7.56
C PHE A 228 9.13 13.48 -8.88
N ASP A 229 9.99 13.51 -9.90
CA ASP A 229 9.61 13.94 -11.25
C ASP A 229 8.46 13.08 -11.80
N PHE A 230 8.51 11.77 -11.58
CA PHE A 230 7.40 10.88 -11.92
C PHE A 230 6.13 11.18 -11.12
N ASN A 231 6.27 11.40 -9.80
CA ASN A 231 5.13 11.76 -8.96
C ASN A 231 4.46 13.06 -9.44
N GLU A 232 5.24 14.10 -9.73
CA GLU A 232 4.72 15.36 -10.26
C GLU A 232 3.97 15.17 -11.58
N GLN A 233 4.50 14.37 -12.50
CA GLN A 233 3.83 14.06 -13.76
C GLN A 233 2.50 13.34 -13.55
N GLU A 234 2.44 12.38 -12.62
CA GLU A 234 1.20 11.68 -12.27
C GLU A 234 0.20 12.59 -11.56
N VAL A 235 0.66 13.45 -10.63
CA VAL A 235 -0.14 14.46 -9.95
C VAL A 235 -0.81 15.38 -10.97
N VAL A 236 -0.08 15.88 -11.97
CA VAL A 236 -0.63 16.72 -13.03
C VAL A 236 -1.73 16.01 -13.82
N LYS A 237 -1.57 14.71 -14.11
CA LYS A 237 -2.60 13.90 -14.79
C LYS A 237 -3.83 13.72 -13.89
N ILE A 238 -3.63 13.44 -12.60
CA ILE A 238 -4.70 13.21 -11.63
C ILE A 238 -5.52 14.48 -11.39
N LEU A 239 -4.86 15.62 -11.17
CA LEU A 239 -5.54 16.90 -10.91
C LEU A 239 -6.34 17.40 -12.13
N ARG A 240 -6.01 16.93 -13.35
CA ARG A 240 -6.80 17.19 -14.56
C ARG A 240 -8.00 16.27 -14.73
N ASN A 241 -8.11 15.19 -13.93
CA ASN A 241 -9.23 14.28 -14.01
C ASN A 241 -10.45 14.90 -13.33
N PRO A 242 -11.56 15.16 -14.05
CA PRO A 242 -12.75 15.80 -13.47
C PRO A 242 -13.43 14.94 -12.39
N ASN A 243 -13.16 13.64 -12.35
CA ASN A 243 -13.67 12.72 -11.34
C ASN A 243 -12.77 12.64 -10.10
N PHE A 244 -11.62 13.33 -10.08
CA PHE A 244 -10.78 13.38 -8.91
C PHE A 244 -11.35 14.37 -7.89
N ILE A 245 -11.98 13.84 -6.85
CA ILE A 245 -12.45 14.63 -5.71
C ILE A 245 -11.32 14.65 -4.68
N GLY A 246 -10.37 15.57 -4.86
CA GLY A 246 -9.24 15.80 -3.92
C GLY A 246 -9.65 16.23 -2.51
N SER A 247 -10.96 16.33 -2.21
CA SER A 247 -11.51 16.59 -0.88
C SER A 247 -12.06 15.33 -0.19
N THR A 248 -11.88 14.13 -0.76
CA THR A 248 -12.38 12.89 -0.14
C THR A 248 -11.54 12.52 1.09
N THR A 249 -12.11 12.80 2.27
CA THR A 249 -11.51 12.48 3.58
C THR A 249 -11.61 11.00 3.93
N THR A 250 -12.51 10.26 3.28
CA THR A 250 -12.73 8.82 3.49
C THR A 250 -12.48 8.05 2.20
N GLN A 251 -11.78 6.93 2.32
CA GLN A 251 -11.59 5.97 1.23
C GLN A 251 -12.90 5.22 0.93
N ASN A 252 -13.14 4.90 -0.34
CA ASN A 252 -14.34 4.19 -0.79
C ASN A 252 -14.03 3.14 -1.89
N PRO A 253 -13.08 2.21 -1.66
CA PRO A 253 -12.75 1.18 -2.62
C PRO A 253 -13.88 0.15 -2.77
N GLU A 254 -14.04 -0.39 -3.97
CA GLU A 254 -14.95 -1.51 -4.25
C GLU A 254 -14.27 -2.87 -4.09
N PHE A 255 -12.94 -2.90 -4.24
CA PHE A 255 -12.12 -4.10 -4.14
C PHE A 255 -11.25 -4.11 -2.88
N LEU A 256 -11.17 -5.26 -2.24
CA LEU A 256 -10.09 -5.63 -1.33
C LEU A 256 -9.24 -6.71 -2.00
N ILE A 257 -7.97 -6.42 -2.24
CA ILE A 257 -7.08 -7.29 -3.02
C ILE A 257 -5.96 -7.79 -2.12
N PHE A 258 -5.88 -9.11 -1.98
CA PHE A 258 -4.72 -9.79 -1.39
C PHE A 258 -3.92 -10.42 -2.52
N SER A 259 -2.65 -10.05 -2.69
CA SER A 259 -1.84 -10.61 -3.78
C SER A 259 -0.41 -10.90 -3.39
N THR A 260 0.11 -12.02 -3.88
CA THR A 260 1.55 -12.33 -3.85
C THR A 260 2.32 -11.71 -5.02
N GLU A 261 1.62 -11.08 -5.97
CA GLU A 261 2.24 -10.50 -7.16
C GLU A 261 2.93 -9.17 -6.87
N LYS A 262 4.16 -9.04 -7.37
CA LYS A 262 4.99 -7.84 -7.20
C LYS A 262 4.52 -6.67 -8.06
N THR A 263 3.88 -6.98 -9.20
CA THR A 263 3.35 -5.96 -10.11
C THR A 263 2.05 -5.41 -9.52
N PRO A 264 1.93 -4.07 -9.34
CA PRO A 264 0.77 -3.47 -8.70
C PRO A 264 -0.57 -3.84 -9.37
N PRO A 265 -1.69 -3.92 -8.61
CA PRO A 265 -2.99 -4.30 -9.17
C PRO A 265 -3.44 -3.44 -10.35
N LYS A 266 -3.24 -2.12 -10.30
CA LYS A 266 -3.62 -1.19 -11.39
C LYS A 266 -2.91 -1.50 -12.72
N GLU A 267 -1.68 -1.99 -12.68
CA GLU A 267 -0.93 -2.38 -13.88
C GLU A 267 -1.42 -3.73 -14.46
N ARG A 268 -2.02 -4.57 -13.61
CA ARG A 268 -2.58 -5.87 -14.00
C ARG A 268 -4.05 -5.77 -14.41
N TYR A 269 -4.80 -4.83 -13.87
CA TYR A 269 -6.21 -4.62 -14.15
C TYR A 269 -6.50 -3.16 -14.54
N PRO A 270 -5.89 -2.66 -15.63
CA PRO A 270 -5.94 -1.24 -15.99
C PRO A 270 -7.35 -0.73 -16.32
N HIS A 271 -8.27 -1.60 -16.72
CA HIS A 271 -9.64 -1.22 -17.07
C HIS A 271 -10.59 -1.34 -15.87
N VAL A 272 -10.52 -2.44 -15.12
CA VAL A 272 -11.39 -2.71 -13.96
C VAL A 272 -11.01 -1.82 -12.77
N LEU A 273 -9.72 -1.59 -12.54
CA LEU A 273 -9.21 -0.76 -11.43
C LEU A 273 -8.81 0.65 -11.89
N ARG A 274 -9.30 1.09 -13.06
CA ARG A 274 -8.97 2.40 -13.66
C ARG A 274 -9.26 3.59 -12.74
N GLN A 275 -10.35 3.49 -11.98
CA GLN A 275 -10.80 4.58 -11.12
C GLN A 275 -9.86 4.74 -9.91
N LEU A 276 -9.50 6.00 -9.62
CA LEU A 276 -8.68 6.34 -8.46
C LEU A 276 -9.37 5.90 -7.18
N GLY A 277 -8.61 5.27 -6.28
CA GLY A 277 -9.13 4.76 -5.01
C GLY A 277 -10.09 3.58 -5.14
N SER A 278 -10.10 2.86 -6.26
CA SER A 278 -11.02 1.74 -6.50
C SER A 278 -10.71 0.48 -5.71
N TYR A 279 -9.49 0.36 -5.14
CA TYR A 279 -9.06 -0.84 -4.43
C TYR A 279 -8.23 -0.54 -3.17
N PHE A 280 -8.45 -1.36 -2.15
CA PHE A 280 -7.59 -1.52 -0.98
C PHE A 280 -6.67 -2.71 -1.25
N TYR A 281 -5.36 -2.55 -1.06
CA TYR A 281 -4.38 -3.57 -1.45
C TYR A 281 -3.56 -4.05 -0.27
N GLU A 282 -3.49 -5.35 -0.07
CA GLU A 282 -2.59 -6.02 0.86
C GLU A 282 -1.67 -6.99 0.11
N HIS A 283 -0.36 -6.87 0.33
CA HIS A 283 0.63 -7.76 -0.28
C HIS A 283 0.89 -8.94 0.65
N ILE A 284 0.78 -10.15 0.10
CA ILE A 284 1.13 -11.38 0.81
C ILE A 284 2.61 -11.68 0.51
N PRO A 285 3.53 -11.56 1.49
CA PRO A 285 4.93 -11.85 1.27
C PRO A 285 5.15 -13.32 0.89
N ARG A 286 6.03 -13.52 -0.09
CA ARG A 286 6.56 -14.83 -0.45
C ARG A 286 7.93 -14.99 0.16
N ILE A 287 8.14 -16.08 0.89
CA ILE A 287 9.46 -16.50 1.35
C ILE A 287 10.04 -17.44 0.30
N ARG A 288 11.30 -17.20 -0.07
CA ARG A 288 12.05 -18.11 -0.93
C ARG A 288 12.46 -19.33 -0.10
N ALA A 289 11.79 -20.46 -0.31
CA ALA A 289 12.10 -21.71 0.38
C ALA A 289 13.24 -22.47 -0.31
N THR A 290 13.36 -22.39 -1.64
CA THR A 290 14.53 -22.86 -2.41
C THR A 290 14.79 -21.95 -3.62
N VAL A 291 15.84 -22.24 -4.41
CA VAL A 291 16.16 -21.48 -5.63
C VAL A 291 14.96 -21.36 -6.58
N ASP A 292 14.14 -22.42 -6.67
CA ASP A 292 13.00 -22.52 -7.59
C ASP A 292 11.63 -22.52 -6.91
N PHE A 293 11.58 -22.56 -5.57
CA PHE A 293 10.34 -22.65 -4.81
C PHE A 293 10.17 -21.47 -3.86
N SER A 294 9.06 -20.75 -4.01
CA SER A 294 8.60 -19.74 -3.06
C SER A 294 7.36 -20.25 -2.32
N THR A 295 7.34 -20.12 -1.00
CA THR A 295 6.19 -20.43 -0.15
C THR A 295 5.61 -19.14 0.44
N ILE A 296 4.40 -19.21 0.95
CA ILE A 296 3.85 -18.19 1.84
C ILE A 296 4.19 -18.62 3.27
N ASP A 297 4.69 -17.70 4.09
CA ASP A 297 4.89 -17.95 5.50
C ASP A 297 3.58 -17.82 6.27
N ASN A 298 3.26 -18.82 7.08
CA ASN A 298 2.07 -18.81 7.93
C ASN A 298 2.04 -17.62 8.88
N SER A 299 3.22 -17.15 9.36
CA SER A 299 3.27 -16.00 10.28
C SER A 299 2.87 -14.71 9.57
N ALA A 300 3.44 -14.47 8.38
CA ALA A 300 3.13 -13.29 7.59
C ALA A 300 1.71 -13.33 7.02
N PHE A 301 1.21 -14.52 6.72
CA PHE A 301 -0.18 -14.74 6.36
C PHE A 301 -1.13 -14.36 7.51
N ALA A 302 -0.85 -14.81 8.73
CA ALA A 302 -1.63 -14.44 9.91
C ALA A 302 -1.62 -12.92 10.16
N THR A 303 -0.48 -12.25 9.95
CA THR A 303 -0.39 -10.78 10.04
C THR A 303 -1.23 -10.08 8.97
N THR A 304 -1.29 -10.63 7.75
CA THR A 304 -2.15 -10.10 6.68
C THR A 304 -3.63 -10.23 7.06
N ILE A 305 -4.06 -11.39 7.56
CA ILE A 305 -5.44 -11.59 8.04
C ILE A 305 -5.78 -10.64 9.20
N GLN A 306 -4.83 -10.35 10.09
CA GLN A 306 -5.07 -9.41 11.19
C GLN A 306 -5.34 -7.99 10.69
N GLN A 307 -4.65 -7.56 9.62
CA GLN A 307 -4.85 -6.26 9.00
C GLN A 307 -6.16 -6.17 8.24
N ALA A 308 -6.56 -7.27 7.59
CA ALA A 308 -7.81 -7.38 6.83
C ALA A 308 -9.08 -7.07 7.65
N GLU A 309 -9.04 -7.20 8.99
CA GLU A 309 -10.16 -6.81 9.86
C GLU A 309 -10.57 -5.35 9.62
N TYR A 310 -9.59 -4.46 9.43
CA TYR A 310 -9.85 -3.03 9.29
C TYR A 310 -10.72 -2.71 8.05
N PRO A 311 -10.29 -3.04 6.80
CA PRO A 311 -11.11 -2.74 5.63
C PRO A 311 -12.46 -3.46 5.66
N ILE A 312 -12.50 -4.72 6.13
CA ILE A 312 -13.73 -5.52 6.19
C ILE A 312 -14.77 -4.91 7.15
N GLU A 313 -14.35 -4.36 8.29
CA GLU A 313 -15.28 -3.77 9.28
C GLU A 313 -15.61 -2.30 8.98
N HIS A 314 -14.67 -1.54 8.43
CA HIS A 314 -14.77 -0.08 8.36
C HIS A 314 -15.06 0.50 6.97
N ILE A 315 -14.98 -0.29 5.89
CA ILE A 315 -15.20 0.21 4.52
C ILE A 315 -16.42 -0.46 3.87
N PRO A 316 -17.63 0.13 3.98
CA PRO A 316 -18.87 -0.49 3.50
C PRO A 316 -18.96 -0.67 1.98
N SER A 317 -18.13 0.05 1.21
CA SER A 317 -18.14 0.01 -0.25
C SER A 317 -17.48 -1.21 -0.85
N ILE A 318 -16.74 -1.99 -0.07
CA ILE A 318 -16.08 -3.21 -0.56
C ILE A 318 -17.17 -4.22 -0.94
N LYS A 319 -17.21 -4.55 -2.23
CA LYS A 319 -18.12 -5.54 -2.83
C LYS A 319 -17.38 -6.83 -3.18
N TYR A 320 -16.10 -6.71 -3.52
CA TYR A 320 -15.30 -7.81 -4.04
C TYR A 320 -14.05 -8.00 -3.19
N ILE A 321 -13.78 -9.24 -2.81
CA ILE A 321 -12.50 -9.64 -2.21
C ILE A 321 -11.78 -10.53 -3.22
N LEU A 322 -10.64 -10.07 -3.74
CA LEU A 322 -9.82 -10.82 -4.68
C LEU A 322 -8.56 -11.34 -3.98
N ILE A 323 -8.34 -12.64 -4.05
CA ILE A 323 -7.14 -13.30 -3.53
C ILE A 323 -6.34 -13.90 -4.67
N GLU A 324 -5.08 -13.50 -4.79
CA GLU A 324 -4.19 -13.92 -5.87
C GLU A 324 -2.89 -14.52 -5.33
N ALA A 325 -2.72 -15.81 -5.56
CA ALA A 325 -1.52 -16.55 -5.20
C ALA A 325 -0.93 -17.23 -6.45
N PRO A 326 0.26 -17.85 -6.38
CA PRO A 326 0.91 -18.46 -7.55
C PRO A 326 0.08 -19.53 -8.28
N ASP A 327 -0.90 -20.12 -7.58
CA ASP A 327 -1.85 -21.08 -8.11
C ASP A 327 -3.18 -21.03 -7.34
N LEU A 328 -4.19 -21.77 -7.84
CA LEU A 328 -5.51 -21.86 -7.21
C LEU A 328 -5.50 -22.60 -5.87
N TYR A 329 -4.53 -23.50 -5.64
CA TYR A 329 -4.46 -24.24 -4.37
C TYR A 329 -4.13 -23.28 -3.21
N HIS A 330 -3.09 -22.46 -3.37
CA HIS A 330 -2.71 -21.45 -2.39
C HIS A 330 -3.79 -20.38 -2.23
N SER A 331 -4.39 -19.93 -3.34
CA SER A 331 -5.47 -18.92 -3.30
C SER A 331 -6.70 -19.45 -2.54
N ASN A 332 -7.07 -20.70 -2.77
CA ASN A 332 -8.16 -21.38 -2.06
C ASN A 332 -7.83 -21.62 -0.58
N GLY A 333 -6.57 -21.95 -0.25
CA GLY A 333 -6.11 -22.05 1.13
C GLY A 333 -6.31 -20.74 1.89
N PHE A 334 -5.87 -19.62 1.30
CA PHE A 334 -6.06 -18.29 1.88
C PHE A 334 -7.54 -17.96 2.04
N ALA A 335 -8.35 -18.19 1.01
CA ALA A 335 -9.79 -17.97 1.05
C ALA A 335 -10.49 -18.73 2.19
N LYS A 336 -10.14 -19.99 2.41
CA LYS A 336 -10.72 -20.81 3.48
C LYS A 336 -10.40 -20.28 4.87
N GLU A 337 -9.16 -19.85 5.10
CA GLU A 337 -8.77 -19.29 6.40
C GLU A 337 -9.41 -17.92 6.66
N LEU A 338 -9.49 -17.07 5.62
CA LEU A 338 -10.22 -15.81 5.69
C LEU A 338 -11.70 -16.05 6.03
N ILE A 339 -12.39 -16.94 5.31
CA ILE A 339 -13.80 -17.31 5.57
C ILE A 339 -13.97 -17.85 7.00
N SER A 340 -13.09 -18.75 7.44
CA SER A 340 -13.12 -19.32 8.80
C SER A 340 -13.01 -18.23 9.87
N THR A 341 -12.07 -17.29 9.67
CA THR A 341 -11.88 -16.13 10.53
C THR A 341 -13.11 -15.24 10.55
N MET A 342 -13.65 -14.89 9.38
CA MET A 342 -14.85 -14.06 9.24
C MET A 342 -16.05 -14.68 9.96
N ARG A 343 -16.29 -15.98 9.80
CA ARG A 343 -17.39 -16.70 10.48
C ARG A 343 -17.22 -16.72 11.99
N SER A 344 -16.04 -17.06 12.49
CA SER A 344 -15.77 -17.13 13.93
C SER A 344 -15.86 -15.77 14.61
N ARG A 345 -15.48 -14.70 13.90
CA ARG A 345 -15.48 -13.31 14.40
C ARG A 345 -16.76 -12.55 14.09
N LYS A 346 -17.66 -13.16 13.31
CA LYS A 346 -18.89 -12.51 12.82
C LYS A 346 -18.61 -11.27 11.97
N TRP A 347 -17.48 -11.22 11.27
CA TRP A 347 -17.16 -10.12 10.38
C TRP A 347 -18.15 -10.07 9.23
N GLY A 348 -18.62 -8.86 8.91
CA GLY A 348 -19.53 -8.64 7.78
C GLY A 348 -20.92 -9.28 7.91
N ILE A 349 -21.32 -9.85 9.06
CA ILE A 349 -22.68 -10.37 9.31
C ILE A 349 -23.75 -9.27 9.19
N THR A 350 -23.35 -8.00 9.28
CA THR A 350 -24.23 -6.83 9.13
C THR A 350 -24.25 -6.24 7.72
N ARG A 351 -23.54 -6.83 6.74
CA ARG A 351 -23.38 -6.28 5.39
C ARG A 351 -24.10 -7.13 4.34
N ASN A 352 -24.60 -6.47 3.29
CA ASN A 352 -24.96 -7.15 2.04
C ASN A 352 -23.68 -7.83 1.54
N GLY A 353 -23.66 -9.17 1.55
CA GLY A 353 -22.42 -9.96 1.44
C GLY A 353 -21.45 -9.54 0.32
N PHE A 354 -20.17 -9.80 0.53
CA PHE A 354 -19.11 -9.61 -0.46
C PHE A 354 -18.98 -10.85 -1.35
N GLU A 355 -18.57 -10.65 -2.60
CA GLU A 355 -18.18 -11.72 -3.50
C GLU A 355 -16.69 -12.04 -3.30
N LEU A 356 -16.39 -13.30 -2.97
CA LEU A 356 -15.01 -13.77 -2.83
C LEU A 356 -14.53 -14.38 -4.15
N LEU A 357 -13.40 -13.88 -4.64
CA LEU A 357 -12.76 -14.30 -5.87
C LEU A 357 -11.37 -14.86 -5.56
N ILE A 358 -11.05 -16.02 -6.11
CA ILE A 358 -9.70 -16.59 -6.04
C ILE A 358 -9.07 -16.67 -7.42
N ALA A 359 -7.76 -16.44 -7.51
CA ALA A 359 -7.08 -16.37 -8.78
C ALA A 359 -5.67 -16.98 -8.78
N ASP A 360 -5.36 -17.76 -9.82
CA ASP A 360 -4.00 -18.24 -10.11
C ASP A 360 -3.22 -17.13 -10.81
N SER A 361 -2.19 -16.63 -10.14
CA SER A 361 -1.24 -15.65 -10.65
C SER A 361 0.09 -16.33 -10.99
N THR A 362 0.21 -16.83 -12.21
CA THR A 362 1.47 -17.40 -12.69
C THR A 362 2.32 -16.32 -13.34
N LYS A 363 3.49 -16.02 -12.77
CA LYS A 363 4.45 -15.03 -13.31
C LYS A 363 3.82 -13.65 -13.55
N GLY A 364 2.94 -13.17 -12.67
CA GLY A 364 2.27 -11.88 -12.84
C GLY A 364 1.09 -11.88 -13.80
N LYS A 365 0.67 -13.04 -14.32
CA LYS A 365 -0.52 -13.18 -15.16
C LYS A 365 -1.56 -14.02 -14.44
N THR A 366 -2.77 -13.49 -14.28
CA THR A 366 -3.89 -14.26 -13.75
C THR A 366 -4.38 -15.24 -14.81
N LYS A 367 -4.28 -16.55 -14.58
CA LYS A 367 -4.75 -17.58 -15.52
C LYS A 367 -6.20 -17.98 -15.32
N ASN A 368 -6.66 -17.95 -14.07
CA ASN A 368 -8.01 -18.33 -13.68
C ASN A 368 -8.51 -17.35 -12.62
N VAL A 369 -9.79 -16.99 -12.66
CA VAL A 369 -10.51 -16.28 -11.59
C VAL A 369 -11.81 -17.01 -11.35
N LEU A 370 -12.06 -17.44 -10.12
CA LEU A 370 -13.25 -18.21 -9.75
C LEU A 370 -14.03 -17.48 -8.65
N GLU A 371 -15.34 -17.40 -8.82
CA GLU A 371 -16.27 -17.01 -7.76
C GLU A 371 -16.42 -18.14 -6.76
N VAL A 372 -16.27 -17.83 -5.49
CA VAL A 372 -16.48 -18.76 -4.39
C VAL A 372 -17.80 -18.43 -3.73
N SER A 373 -18.77 -19.33 -3.85
CA SER A 373 -20.03 -19.23 -3.10
C SER A 373 -19.76 -19.41 -1.61
N TYR A 374 -20.14 -18.41 -0.81
CA TYR A 374 -19.90 -18.32 0.64
C TYR A 374 -21.18 -18.49 1.46
#